data_AF-A0A087YBD4-F1
#
_entry.id   AF-A0A087YBD4-F1
#
_cell.length_a   1.000
_cell.length_b   1.000
_cell.length_c   1.000
_cell.angle_alpha   90.00
_cell.angle_beta   90.00
_cell.angle_gamma   90.00
#
_symmetry.space_group_name_H-M   'P 1'
#
loop_
_entity.id
_entity.type
_entity.pdbx_description
1 polymer ?
#
loop_
_entity_poly.entity_id
_entity_poly.type
_entity_poly.pdbx_seq_one_letter_code
_entity_poly.pdbx_strand_id
1 'polypeptide(L)'
;ISIGFLNVFLLIGLISLGVHSHALGSLAADLTETKDNLQDSNDRLSANLTEMSNEMSRLQTLLKKKRTCPAGWRMFSFSCYLVSTKTDSWDEGREDCKNKGGDLVVIDNNEEQQTFVSKFTDKPAWIGLNNKEAEGSWKWVDGTSLNFKHWGYKQPDNGNG
;
A
#
# COMPACT_ATOMS: atom_id res chain seq x y z
N ILE A 1 -55.25 28.21 55.99
CA ILE A 1 -54.86 27.96 54.58
C ILE A 1 -53.56 27.12 54.42
N SER A 2 -52.67 26.95 55.41
CA SER A 2 -51.26 26.67 55.05
C SER A 2 -50.71 25.22 55.06
N ILE A 3 -51.46 24.15 55.38
CA ILE A 3 -50.88 22.79 55.47
C ILE A 3 -51.25 21.90 54.28
N GLY A 4 -52.49 22.01 53.77
CA GLY A 4 -52.94 21.21 52.62
C GLY A 4 -52.16 21.50 51.34
N PHE A 5 -51.80 22.77 51.09
CA PHE A 5 -51.03 23.16 49.91
C PHE A 5 -49.60 22.61 49.94
N LEU A 6 -48.95 22.55 51.11
CA LEU A 6 -47.58 22.05 51.23
C LEU A 6 -47.49 20.55 50.88
N ASN A 7 -48.48 19.75 51.30
CA ASN A 7 -48.56 18.34 50.96
C ASN A 7 -48.78 18.10 49.45
N VAL A 8 -49.57 18.95 48.80
CA VAL A 8 -49.78 18.88 47.34
C VAL A 8 -48.49 19.20 46.59
N PHE A 9 -47.74 20.23 46.99
CA PHE A 9 -46.44 20.54 46.37
C PHE A 9 -45.40 19.44 46.60
N LEU A 10 -45.35 18.83 47.79
CA LEU A 10 -44.49 17.68 48.06
C LEU A 10 -44.84 16.47 47.19
N LEU A 11 -46.13 16.15 47.04
CA LEU A 11 -46.60 15.06 46.18
C LEU A 11 -46.22 15.29 44.71
N ILE A 12 -46.44 16.52 44.19
CA ILE A 12 -46.06 16.88 42.82
C ILE A 12 -44.54 16.79 42.63
N GLY A 13 -43.76 17.24 43.61
CA GLY A 13 -42.31 17.13 43.61
C GLY A 13 -41.84 15.67 43.52
N LEU A 14 -42.41 14.78 44.33
CA LEU A 14 -42.08 13.34 44.31
C LEU A 14 -42.46 12.66 43.00
N ILE A 15 -43.64 12.95 42.46
CA ILE A 15 -44.08 12.42 41.16
C ILE A 15 -43.15 12.91 40.04
N SER A 16 -42.81 14.20 40.03
CA SER A 16 -41.91 14.79 39.03
C SER A 16 -40.52 14.18 39.10
N LEU A 17 -39.99 13.96 40.31
CA LEU A 17 -38.70 13.30 40.54
C LEU A 17 -38.71 11.84 40.05
N GLY A 18 -39.81 11.12 40.30
CA GLY A 18 -40.01 9.73 39.85
C GLY A 18 -40.09 9.59 38.33
N VAL A 19 -40.78 10.52 37.65
CA VAL A 19 -40.81 10.56 36.18
C VAL A 19 -39.42 10.87 35.61
N HIS A 20 -38.70 11.83 36.20
CA HIS A 20 -37.33 12.16 35.79
C HIS A 20 -36.36 11.00 36.00
N SER A 21 -36.43 10.31 37.14
CA SER A 21 -35.55 9.18 37.43
C SER A 21 -35.81 7.99 36.48
N HIS A 22 -37.07 7.72 36.15
CA HIS A 22 -37.43 6.70 35.16
C HIS A 22 -36.92 7.07 33.75
N ALA A 23 -37.11 8.33 33.34
CA ALA A 23 -36.63 8.83 32.05
C ALA A 23 -35.09 8.74 31.92
N LEU A 24 -34.37 9.11 32.98
CA LEU A 24 -32.91 8.96 33.06
C LEU A 24 -32.47 7.49 33.01
N GLY A 25 -33.20 6.58 33.67
CA GLY A 25 -32.95 5.14 33.61
C GLY A 25 -33.13 4.57 32.21
N SER A 26 -34.17 4.97 31.48
CA SER A 26 -34.42 4.56 30.10
C SER A 26 -33.28 5.01 29.16
N LEU A 27 -32.88 6.28 29.24
CA LEU A 27 -31.78 6.81 28.42
C LEU A 27 -30.44 6.12 28.71
N ALA A 28 -30.17 5.78 29.98
CA ALA A 28 -28.97 5.05 30.37
C ALA A 28 -28.95 3.62 29.81
N ALA A 29 -30.11 2.95 29.75
CA ALA A 29 -30.26 1.65 29.13
C ALA A 29 -30.03 1.71 27.61
N ASP A 30 -30.68 2.66 26.91
CA ASP A 30 -30.50 2.87 25.45
C ASP A 30 -29.04 3.17 25.09
N LEU A 31 -28.36 3.99 25.91
CA LEU A 31 -26.94 4.30 25.70
C LEU A 31 -26.05 3.07 25.89
N THR A 32 -26.38 2.21 26.87
CA THR A 32 -25.65 0.97 27.13
C THR A 32 -25.86 -0.02 25.99
N GLU A 33 -27.09 -0.18 25.51
CA GLU A 33 -27.39 -1.01 24.34
C GLU A 33 -26.67 -0.51 23.09
N THR A 34 -26.69 0.81 22.83
CA THR A 34 -25.96 1.40 21.71
C THR A 34 -24.47 1.15 21.82
N LYS A 35 -23.90 1.26 23.03
CA LYS A 35 -22.48 0.99 23.29
C LYS A 35 -22.13 -0.48 23.03
N ASP A 36 -22.96 -1.40 23.50
CA ASP A 36 -22.75 -2.83 23.32
C ASP A 36 -22.85 -3.23 21.84
N ASN A 37 -23.81 -2.65 21.11
CA ASN A 37 -23.94 -2.83 19.66
C ASN A 37 -22.71 -2.30 18.88
N LEU A 38 -22.16 -1.15 19.29
CA LEU A 38 -20.95 -0.60 18.71
C LEU A 38 -19.72 -1.47 19.03
N GLN A 39 -19.66 -2.00 20.25
CA GLN A 39 -18.58 -2.90 20.67
C GLN A 39 -18.60 -4.19 19.85
N ASP A 40 -19.77 -4.83 19.71
CA ASP A 40 -19.93 -6.02 18.87
C ASP A 40 -19.52 -5.74 17.42
N SER A 41 -19.98 -4.63 16.86
CA SER A 41 -19.61 -4.23 15.49
C SER A 41 -18.09 -4.06 15.33
N ASN A 42 -17.43 -3.44 16.30
CA ASN A 42 -15.99 -3.27 16.31
C ASN A 42 -15.25 -4.62 16.40
N ASP A 43 -15.74 -5.52 17.24
CA ASP A 43 -15.13 -6.85 17.42
C ASP A 43 -15.29 -7.70 16.15
N ARG A 44 -16.44 -7.62 15.48
CA ARG A 44 -16.68 -8.26 14.17
C ARG A 44 -15.78 -7.68 13.08
N LEU A 45 -15.60 -6.36 13.04
CA LEU A 45 -14.66 -5.72 12.11
C LEU A 45 -13.22 -6.17 12.37
N SER A 46 -12.81 -6.24 13.63
CA SER A 46 -11.48 -6.71 14.03
C SER A 46 -11.23 -8.17 13.62
N ALA A 47 -12.22 -9.04 13.81
CA ALA A 47 -12.19 -10.42 13.34
C ALA A 47 -12.05 -10.50 11.80
N ASN A 48 -12.88 -9.76 11.06
CA ASN A 48 -12.82 -9.73 9.60
C ASN A 48 -11.46 -9.20 9.07
N LEU A 49 -10.91 -8.16 9.70
CA LEU A 49 -9.57 -7.64 9.36
C LEU A 49 -8.47 -8.67 9.60
N THR A 50 -8.58 -9.42 10.70
CA THR A 50 -7.65 -10.50 11.03
C THR A 50 -7.74 -11.63 10.01
N GLU A 51 -8.95 -12.01 9.59
CA GLU A 51 -9.18 -13.01 8.56
C GLU A 51 -8.58 -12.56 7.21
N MET A 52 -8.87 -11.34 6.77
CA MET A 52 -8.33 -10.79 5.52
C MET A 52 -6.80 -10.69 5.55
N SER A 53 -6.21 -10.35 6.69
CA SER A 53 -4.75 -10.34 6.88
C SER A 53 -4.16 -11.75 6.74
N ASN A 54 -4.81 -12.76 7.33
CA ASN A 54 -4.41 -14.15 7.19
C ASN A 54 -4.53 -14.65 5.75
N GLU A 55 -5.60 -14.28 5.04
CA GLU A 55 -5.75 -14.59 3.62
C GLU A 55 -4.66 -13.95 2.77
N MET A 56 -4.36 -12.67 2.99
CA MET A 56 -3.27 -11.98 2.30
C MET A 56 -1.93 -12.67 2.53
N SER A 57 -1.63 -13.06 3.77
CA SER A 57 -0.41 -13.80 4.12
C SER A 57 -0.34 -15.18 3.43
N ARG A 58 -1.47 -15.90 3.34
CA ARG A 58 -1.56 -17.16 2.59
C ARG A 58 -1.33 -16.94 1.10
N LEU A 59 -1.93 -15.92 0.50
CA LEU A 59 -1.74 -15.59 -0.92
C LEU A 59 -0.28 -15.22 -1.21
N GLN A 60 0.34 -14.40 -0.38
CA GLN A 60 1.77 -14.06 -0.49
C GLN A 60 2.65 -15.31 -0.42
N THR A 61 2.37 -16.20 0.53
CA THR A 61 3.11 -17.46 0.69
C THR A 61 2.96 -18.36 -0.54
N LEU A 62 1.74 -18.48 -1.09
CA LEU A 62 1.46 -19.26 -2.29
C LEU A 62 2.15 -18.67 -3.53
N LEU A 63 2.11 -17.35 -3.69
CA LEU A 63 2.79 -16.65 -4.77
C LEU A 63 4.31 -16.85 -4.70
N LYS A 64 4.89 -16.75 -3.49
CA LYS A 64 6.32 -17.00 -3.28
C LYS A 64 6.71 -18.45 -3.58
N LYS A 65 5.89 -19.43 -3.18
CA LYS A 65 6.14 -20.86 -3.43
C LYS A 65 6.01 -21.24 -4.91
N LYS A 66 5.21 -20.51 -5.69
CA LYS A 66 4.95 -20.80 -7.12
C LYS A 66 5.87 -20.05 -8.08
N ARG A 67 6.67 -19.10 -7.62
CA ARG A 67 7.54 -18.31 -8.50
C ARG A 67 8.97 -18.82 -8.41
N THR A 68 9.40 -19.40 -9.51
CA THR A 68 10.82 -19.67 -9.79
C THR A 68 11.19 -18.87 -11.02
N CYS A 69 12.38 -18.27 -11.01
CA CYS A 69 12.87 -17.64 -12.23
C CYS A 69 13.35 -18.69 -13.24
N PRO A 70 13.29 -18.40 -14.55
CA PRO A 70 13.90 -19.27 -15.55
C PRO A 70 15.40 -19.48 -15.27
N ALA A 71 15.97 -20.56 -15.80
CA ALA A 71 17.40 -20.84 -15.60
C ALA A 71 18.27 -19.64 -16.03
N GLY A 72 19.24 -19.27 -15.19
CA GLY A 72 20.12 -18.11 -15.41
C GLY A 72 19.57 -16.76 -14.94
N TRP A 73 18.29 -16.68 -14.57
CA TRP A 73 17.69 -15.46 -14.02
C TRP A 73 17.76 -15.46 -12.49
N ARG A 74 18.04 -14.30 -11.91
CA ARG A 74 18.05 -14.11 -10.46
C ARG A 74 16.74 -13.47 -10.00
N MET A 75 16.13 -14.07 -8.98
CA MET A 75 14.93 -13.53 -8.35
C MET A 75 15.28 -12.41 -7.38
N PHE A 76 14.50 -11.34 -7.41
CA PHE A 76 14.43 -10.37 -6.32
C PHE A 76 12.99 -9.91 -6.15
N SER A 77 12.50 -10.00 -4.91
CA SER A 77 11.09 -9.81 -4.59
C SER A 77 10.21 -10.69 -5.49
N PHE A 78 9.34 -10.09 -6.30
CA PHE A 78 8.38 -10.78 -7.17
C PHE A 78 8.78 -10.78 -8.65
N SER A 79 10.01 -10.38 -8.98
CA SER A 79 10.52 -10.19 -10.34
C SER A 79 11.80 -10.99 -10.60
N CYS A 80 12.03 -11.32 -11.87
CA CYS A 80 13.22 -12.03 -12.34
C CYS A 80 14.09 -11.09 -13.16
N TYR A 81 15.40 -11.12 -12.89
CA TYR A 81 16.38 -10.24 -13.51
C TYR A 81 17.49 -11.05 -14.18
N LEU A 82 17.99 -10.55 -15.30
CA LEU A 82 19.09 -11.14 -16.06
C LEU A 82 19.93 -10.02 -16.66
N VAL A 83 21.27 -10.18 -16.66
CA VAL A 83 22.16 -9.29 -17.41
C VAL A 83 22.23 -9.83 -18.84
N SER A 84 21.77 -9.05 -19.82
CA SER A 84 22.01 -9.39 -21.22
C SER A 84 23.50 -9.36 -21.53
N THR A 85 23.94 -10.28 -22.39
CA THR A 85 25.32 -10.30 -22.89
C THR A 85 25.52 -9.39 -24.11
N LYS A 86 24.45 -8.79 -24.64
CA LYS A 86 24.50 -7.88 -25.79
C LYS A 86 24.90 -6.48 -25.31
N THR A 87 25.97 -5.93 -25.88
CA THR A 87 26.60 -4.68 -25.42
C THR A 87 26.60 -3.56 -26.47
N ASP A 88 25.78 -3.70 -27.51
CA ASP A 88 25.70 -2.73 -28.61
C ASP A 88 24.78 -1.56 -28.21
N SER A 89 23.91 -1.11 -29.11
CA SER A 89 22.99 0.01 -28.85
C SER A 89 21.92 -0.33 -27.81
N TRP A 90 21.33 0.70 -27.19
CA TRP A 90 20.17 0.55 -26.32
C TRP A 90 19.01 -0.21 -27.00
N ASP A 91 18.75 0.07 -28.28
CA ASP A 91 17.70 -0.59 -29.05
C ASP A 91 17.98 -2.09 -29.23
N GLU A 92 19.21 -2.45 -29.58
CA GLU A 92 19.61 -3.86 -29.72
C GLU A 92 19.59 -4.59 -28.37
N GLY A 93 20.02 -3.92 -27.29
CA GLY A 93 19.93 -4.45 -25.93
C GLY A 93 18.49 -4.71 -25.51
N ARG A 94 17.58 -3.76 -25.80
CA ARG A 94 16.14 -3.92 -25.53
C ARG A 94 15.53 -5.07 -26.29
N GLU A 95 15.85 -5.18 -27.58
CA GLU A 95 15.35 -6.26 -28.43
C GLU A 95 15.83 -7.63 -27.93
N ASP A 96 17.09 -7.76 -27.49
CA ASP A 96 17.58 -8.99 -26.87
C ASP A 96 16.82 -9.32 -25.56
N CYS A 97 16.58 -8.34 -24.69
CA CYS A 97 15.77 -8.55 -23.49
C CYS A 97 14.35 -9.05 -23.81
N LYS A 98 13.71 -8.48 -24.84
CA LYS A 98 12.40 -8.93 -25.34
C LYS A 98 12.42 -10.34 -25.88
N ASN A 99 13.44 -10.68 -26.67
CA ASN A 99 13.62 -12.04 -27.21
C ASN A 99 13.84 -13.09 -26.11
N LYS A 100 14.33 -12.69 -24.93
CA LYS A 100 14.47 -13.57 -23.76
C LYS A 100 13.21 -13.63 -22.87
N GLY A 101 12.12 -12.98 -23.27
CA GLY A 101 10.86 -12.97 -22.52
C GLY A 101 10.80 -11.94 -21.38
N GLY A 102 11.69 -10.94 -21.40
CA GLY A 102 11.67 -9.79 -20.49
C GLY A 102 11.60 -8.44 -21.23
N ASP A 103 12.01 -7.36 -20.58
CA ASP A 103 12.34 -6.07 -21.20
C ASP A 103 13.47 -5.44 -20.35
N LEU A 104 14.03 -4.31 -20.78
CA LEU A 104 15.01 -3.58 -19.98
C LEU A 104 14.40 -3.17 -18.63
N VAL A 105 15.22 -3.18 -17.57
CA VAL A 105 14.75 -2.95 -16.21
C VAL A 105 14.17 -1.55 -16.04
N VAL A 106 12.95 -1.47 -15.51
CA VAL A 106 12.36 -0.26 -14.97
C VAL A 106 12.68 -0.21 -13.48
N ILE A 107 13.31 0.89 -13.07
CA ILE A 107 13.65 1.13 -11.67
C ILE A 107 12.65 2.15 -11.16
N ASP A 108 11.94 1.83 -10.08
CA ASP A 108 11.02 2.76 -9.43
C ASP A 108 11.70 3.43 -8.21
N ASN A 109 10.91 4.14 -7.39
CA ASN A 109 11.42 4.79 -6.18
C ASN A 109 11.61 3.82 -5.00
N ASN A 110 11.57 2.51 -5.22
CA ASN A 110 11.81 1.49 -4.20
C ASN A 110 13.32 1.35 -3.94
N GLU A 111 13.75 1.76 -2.75
CA GLU A 111 15.16 1.73 -2.33
C GLU A 111 15.76 0.31 -2.34
N GLU A 112 14.98 -0.72 -2.01
CA GLU A 112 15.45 -2.11 -2.02
C GLU A 112 15.73 -2.57 -3.46
N GLN A 113 14.84 -2.23 -4.41
CA GLN A 113 15.05 -2.52 -5.83
C GLN A 113 16.27 -1.78 -6.36
N GLN A 114 16.42 -0.49 -6.04
CA GLN A 114 17.58 0.30 -6.45
C GLN A 114 18.90 -0.29 -5.90
N THR A 115 18.90 -0.70 -4.64
CA THR A 115 20.07 -1.35 -4.02
C THR A 115 20.38 -2.70 -4.66
N PHE A 116 19.34 -3.49 -4.97
CA PHE A 116 19.52 -4.77 -5.66
C PHE A 116 20.07 -4.58 -7.08
N VAL A 117 19.49 -3.67 -7.86
CA VAL A 117 19.88 -3.39 -9.25
C VAL A 117 21.30 -2.82 -9.32
N SER A 118 21.66 -1.90 -8.42
CA SER A 118 23.01 -1.32 -8.37
C SER A 118 24.11 -2.33 -8.05
N LYS A 119 23.79 -3.41 -7.33
CA LYS A 119 24.70 -4.53 -7.04
C LYS A 119 24.52 -5.71 -7.99
N PHE A 120 23.70 -5.55 -9.02
CA PHE A 120 23.30 -6.67 -9.87
C PHE A 120 24.45 -7.12 -10.77
N THR A 121 25.26 -6.18 -11.25
CA THR A 121 26.41 -6.38 -12.14
C THR A 121 27.44 -5.27 -11.89
N ASP A 122 28.73 -5.62 -11.96
CA ASP A 122 29.84 -4.66 -11.88
C ASP A 122 30.16 -4.01 -13.24
N LYS A 123 29.54 -4.51 -14.31
CA LYS A 123 29.69 -3.97 -15.67
C LYS A 123 28.56 -2.98 -15.99
N PRO A 124 28.85 -1.90 -16.74
CA PRO A 124 27.80 -1.06 -17.31
C PRO A 124 26.81 -1.90 -18.11
N ALA A 125 25.53 -1.62 -17.91
CA ALA A 125 24.44 -2.31 -18.59
C ALA A 125 23.32 -1.32 -18.89
N TRP A 126 22.63 -1.54 -20.01
CA TRP A 126 21.45 -0.77 -20.37
C TRP A 126 20.32 -1.00 -19.36
N ILE A 127 19.61 0.09 -19.06
CA ILE A 127 18.35 0.07 -18.30
C ILE A 127 17.23 0.65 -19.16
N GLY A 128 15.99 0.51 -18.72
CA GLY A 128 14.81 0.89 -19.51
C GLY A 128 14.59 2.40 -19.65
N LEU A 129 15.47 3.23 -19.11
CA LEU A 129 15.33 4.69 -19.14
C LEU A 129 15.87 5.25 -20.47
N ASN A 130 15.08 6.08 -21.14
CA ASN A 130 15.46 6.69 -22.42
C ASN A 130 14.81 8.08 -22.58
N ASN A 131 15.27 8.87 -23.55
CA ASN A 131 14.72 10.19 -23.91
C ASN A 131 14.47 10.33 -25.42
N LYS A 132 14.17 9.21 -26.09
CA LYS A 132 14.11 9.13 -27.56
C LYS A 132 12.97 9.94 -28.19
N GLU A 133 11.88 10.13 -27.46
CA GLU A 133 10.72 10.88 -27.96
C GLU A 133 10.98 12.39 -27.98
N ALA A 134 11.66 12.91 -26.97
CA ALA A 134 12.03 14.31 -26.86
C ALA A 134 13.24 14.46 -25.95
N GLU A 135 14.26 15.17 -26.41
CA GLU A 135 15.46 15.45 -25.63
C GLU A 135 15.08 16.15 -24.30
N GLY A 136 15.66 15.66 -23.19
CA GLY A 136 15.32 16.11 -21.84
C GLY A 136 14.04 15.49 -21.24
N SER A 137 13.23 14.79 -22.03
CA SER A 137 12.03 14.07 -21.56
C SER A 137 12.33 12.58 -21.33
N TRP A 138 12.75 12.25 -20.11
CA TRP A 138 13.09 10.88 -19.74
C TRP A 138 11.86 10.03 -19.42
N LYS A 139 11.75 8.88 -20.09
CA LYS A 139 10.69 7.88 -19.91
C LYS A 139 11.26 6.47 -19.79
N TRP A 140 10.55 5.63 -19.05
CA TRP A 140 10.82 4.22 -18.95
C TRP A 140 10.20 3.45 -20.12
N VAL A 141 10.71 2.24 -20.39
CA VAL A 141 10.22 1.33 -21.44
C VAL A 141 8.73 0.94 -21.29
N ASP A 142 8.17 1.09 -20.09
CA ASP A 142 6.76 0.86 -19.77
C ASP A 142 5.87 2.11 -19.97
N GLY A 143 6.46 3.23 -20.40
CA GLY A 143 5.78 4.50 -20.65
C GLY A 143 5.67 5.42 -19.44
N THR A 144 6.11 4.99 -18.25
CA THR A 144 6.09 5.84 -17.05
C THR A 144 7.16 6.93 -17.13
N SER A 145 6.84 8.10 -16.57
CA SER A 145 7.79 9.22 -16.49
C SER A 145 8.79 9.00 -15.36
N LEU A 146 10.01 9.50 -15.55
CA LEU A 146 11.02 9.49 -14.51
C LEU A 146 10.60 10.38 -13.32
N ASN A 147 10.42 9.78 -12.14
CA ASN A 147 9.97 10.47 -10.91
C ASN A 147 11.05 10.58 -9.82
N PHE A 148 12.23 9.98 -10.01
CA PHE A 148 13.41 10.15 -9.17
C PHE A 148 14.68 10.22 -10.04
N LYS A 149 15.80 10.71 -9.48
CA LYS A 149 17.04 10.90 -10.23
C LYS A 149 18.22 10.33 -9.45
N HIS A 150 18.84 9.27 -9.97
CA HIS A 150 20.12 8.72 -9.48
C HIS A 150 21.20 8.86 -10.55
N TRP A 151 21.37 10.09 -11.05
CA TRP A 151 22.39 10.36 -12.05
C TRP A 151 23.79 10.25 -11.44
N GLY A 152 24.72 9.68 -12.21
CA GLY A 152 26.14 9.78 -11.92
C GLY A 152 26.61 11.23 -11.93
N TYR A 153 27.81 11.46 -11.40
CA TYR A 153 28.39 12.81 -11.38
C TYR A 153 28.41 13.40 -12.80
N LYS A 154 27.78 14.58 -12.96
CA LYS A 154 27.60 15.33 -14.22
C LYS A 154 26.68 14.70 -15.28
N GLN A 155 25.86 13.70 -14.93
CA GLN A 155 24.87 13.13 -15.84
C GLN A 155 23.47 13.74 -15.63
N PRO A 156 22.58 13.76 -16.65
CA PRO A 156 22.85 13.40 -18.05
C PRO A 156 23.59 14.52 -18.79
N ASP A 157 24.65 14.20 -19.53
CA ASP A 157 25.49 15.16 -20.28
C ASP A 157 25.21 15.21 -21.80
N ASN A 158 24.08 14.65 -22.22
CA ASN A 158 23.69 14.48 -23.62
C ASN A 158 24.68 13.63 -24.46
N GLY A 159 25.50 12.79 -23.82
CA GLY A 159 26.44 11.86 -24.47
C GLY A 159 25.80 10.69 -25.22
N ASN A 160 24.65 10.88 -25.87
CA ASN A 160 23.94 9.89 -26.69
C ASN A 160 23.74 8.51 -26.03
N GLY A 161 23.37 8.52 -24.74
CA GLY A 161 22.71 7.41 -24.05
C GLY A 161 23.36 6.07 -24.33
#